data_AF-A0A0P1GTZ1-F1
#
_entry.id   AF-A0A0P1GTZ1-F1
#
_cell.length_a   1.000
_cell.length_b   1.000
_cell.length_c   1.000
_cell.angle_alpha   90.00
_cell.angle_beta   90.00
_cell.angle_gamma   90.00
#
_symmetry.space_group_name_H-M   'P 1'
#
loop_
_entity.id
_entity.type
_entity.pdbx_description
1 polymer ?
#
loop_
_entity_poly.entity_id
_entity_poly.type
_entity_poly.pdbx_seq_one_letter_code
_entity_poly.pdbx_strand_id
1 'polypeptide(L)'
;MTTYHEFDQAAIDEALETAHAHYADRKMLMTQQVQGLADSGHMALAAQCIKVTVEDGKVCLNLPLGIGKVCLPIPAKFPAGTVAQACLSICTTWGIPTGVRVSVEIAGITVVSQSFGKC
;
A
#
# COMPACT_ATOMS: atom_id res chain seq x y z
N MET A 1 -7.49 -24.80 -2.41
CA MET A 1 -6.12 -24.25 -2.54
C MET A 1 -6.26 -22.75 -2.41
N THR A 2 -5.52 -22.08 -1.53
CA THR A 2 -5.63 -20.63 -1.34
C THR A 2 -4.89 -19.89 -2.46
N THR A 3 -5.57 -19.00 -3.17
CA THR A 3 -4.94 -18.17 -4.20
C THR A 3 -4.27 -16.96 -3.55
N TYR A 4 -3.01 -16.69 -3.89
CA TYR A 4 -2.31 -15.47 -3.48
C TYR A 4 -2.24 -14.54 -4.68
N HIS A 5 -2.82 -13.36 -4.56
CA HIS A 5 -2.69 -12.35 -5.60
C HIS A 5 -1.42 -11.54 -5.39
N GLU A 6 -0.70 -11.30 -6.48
CA GLU A 6 0.56 -10.57 -6.46
C GLU A 6 0.40 -9.21 -7.13
N PHE A 7 1.13 -8.24 -6.62
CA PHE A 7 1.23 -6.91 -7.16
C PHE A 7 2.30 -6.87 -8.26
N ASP A 8 2.09 -6.07 -9.30
CA ASP A 8 3.04 -5.90 -10.39
C ASP A 8 4.33 -5.24 -9.86
N GLN A 9 5.48 -5.89 -10.08
CA GLN A 9 6.76 -5.41 -9.57
C GLN A 9 7.17 -4.07 -10.20
N ALA A 10 6.90 -3.86 -11.49
CA ALA A 10 7.23 -2.61 -12.17
C ALA A 10 6.45 -1.43 -11.59
N ALA A 11 5.17 -1.64 -11.25
CA ALA A 11 4.36 -0.60 -10.59
C ALA A 11 4.79 -0.34 -9.14
N ILE A 12 5.33 -1.34 -8.43
CA ILE A 12 5.96 -1.14 -7.12
C ILE A 12 7.23 -0.30 -7.26
N ASP A 13 8.10 -0.65 -8.21
CA ASP A 13 9.38 0.03 -8.44
C ASP A 13 9.17 1.49 -8.87
N GLU A 14 8.20 1.76 -9.76
CA GLU A 14 7.83 3.12 -10.17
C GLU A 14 7.33 3.97 -8.99
N ALA A 15 6.51 3.37 -8.12
CA ALA A 15 6.02 4.04 -6.92
C ALA A 15 7.15 4.35 -5.92
N LEU A 16 8.12 3.44 -5.79
CA LEU A 16 9.32 3.64 -4.97
C LEU A 16 10.23 4.73 -5.54
N GLU A 17 10.49 4.71 -6.85
CA GLU A 17 11.26 5.74 -7.54
C GLU A 17 10.62 7.12 -7.37
N THR A 18 9.30 7.21 -7.61
CA THR A 18 8.52 8.45 -7.44
C THR A 18 8.61 8.97 -6.01
N ALA A 19 8.53 8.09 -5.02
CA ALA A 19 8.73 8.46 -3.62
C ALA A 19 10.14 9.04 -3.40
N HIS A 20 11.18 8.34 -3.85
CA HIS A 20 12.57 8.77 -3.72
C HIS A 20 12.81 10.13 -4.39
N ALA A 21 12.33 10.31 -5.62
CA ALA A 21 12.43 11.55 -6.38
C ALA A 21 11.72 12.71 -5.66
N HIS A 22 10.50 12.49 -5.14
CA HIS A 22 9.78 13.51 -4.38
C HIS A 22 10.53 13.99 -3.13
N TYR A 23 11.19 13.09 -2.39
CA TYR A 23 12.02 13.52 -1.24
C TYR A 23 13.31 14.21 -1.70
N ALA A 24 13.94 13.77 -2.79
CA ALA A 24 15.12 14.42 -3.35
C ALA A 24 14.82 15.86 -3.81
N ASP A 25 13.71 16.07 -4.51
CA ASP A 25 13.25 17.39 -4.96
C ASP A 25 12.81 18.27 -3.79
N ARG A 26 12.09 17.72 -2.80
CA ARG A 26 11.76 18.46 -1.57
C ARG A 26 13.02 18.85 -0.79
N LYS A 27 14.07 18.04 -0.77
CA LYS A 27 15.35 18.41 -0.16
C LYS A 27 15.98 19.62 -0.86
N MET A 28 15.87 19.71 -2.20
CA MET A 28 16.30 20.91 -2.94
C MET A 28 15.43 22.14 -2.61
N LEU A 29 14.10 21.98 -2.55
CA LEU A 29 13.17 23.08 -2.23
C LEU A 29 13.27 23.57 -0.78
N MET A 30 13.51 22.67 0.20
CA MET A 30 13.72 23.04 1.61
C MET A 30 15.06 23.75 1.85
N THR A 31 15.99 23.69 0.91
CA THR A 31 17.22 24.50 0.96
C THR A 31 16.94 25.98 0.65
N GLN A 32 15.76 26.32 0.11
CA GLN A 32 15.38 27.68 -0.30
C GLN A 32 14.31 28.34 0.58
N GLN A 33 13.61 27.61 1.46
CA GLN A 33 12.60 28.21 2.36
C GLN A 33 12.65 27.62 3.77
N VAL A 34 13.16 28.40 4.70
CA VAL A 34 12.90 28.22 6.14
C VAL A 34 11.43 28.55 6.38
N GLN A 35 10.60 27.59 6.82
CA GLN A 35 9.50 27.77 7.80
C GLN A 35 8.59 26.51 7.91
N GLY A 36 8.57 25.88 9.09
CA GLY A 36 7.33 25.83 9.86
C GLY A 36 6.31 24.69 9.65
N LEU A 37 6.68 23.52 9.16
CA LEU A 37 5.85 22.31 9.32
C LEU A 37 6.74 21.20 9.88
N ALA A 38 6.44 20.73 11.10
CA ALA A 38 6.95 19.47 11.59
C ALA A 38 6.28 18.34 10.79
N ASP A 39 6.63 18.24 9.51
CA ASP A 39 6.34 17.07 8.70
C ASP A 39 7.20 15.94 9.30
N SER A 40 6.55 14.93 9.88
CA SER A 40 7.24 13.76 10.46
C SER A 40 7.96 12.93 9.39
N GLY A 41 7.90 13.37 8.13
CA GLY A 41 8.57 12.77 7.01
C GLY A 41 7.92 11.46 6.60
N HIS A 42 6.71 11.16 7.09
CA HIS A 42 5.94 9.97 6.74
C HIS A 42 5.05 10.27 5.54
N MET A 43 5.21 9.50 4.46
CA MET A 43 4.40 9.59 3.26
C MET A 43 3.89 8.20 2.88
N ALA A 44 2.62 8.12 2.48
CA ALA A 44 2.04 6.91 1.91
C ALA A 44 1.71 7.19 0.45
N LEU A 45 2.45 6.57 -0.49
CA LEU A 45 2.12 6.64 -1.91
C LEU A 45 1.29 5.42 -2.28
N ALA A 46 0.14 5.66 -2.93
CA ALA A 46 -0.60 4.58 -3.58
C ALA A 46 0.26 4.03 -4.72
N ALA A 47 0.66 2.76 -4.62
CA ALA A 47 1.49 2.12 -5.62
C ALA A 47 0.62 1.55 -6.74
N GLN A 48 -0.37 0.72 -6.39
CA GLN A 48 -1.25 0.09 -7.37
C GLN A 48 -2.46 -0.55 -6.70
N CYS A 49 -3.50 -0.80 -7.50
CA CYS A 49 -4.66 -1.59 -7.08
C CYS A 49 -4.85 -2.77 -8.04
N ILE A 50 -5.03 -3.97 -7.49
CA ILE A 50 -5.28 -5.19 -8.25
C ILE A 50 -6.68 -5.72 -7.97
N LYS A 51 -7.28 -6.34 -8.99
CA LYS A 51 -8.56 -7.03 -8.85
C LYS A 51 -8.33 -8.37 -8.14
N VAL A 52 -9.06 -8.58 -7.06
CA VAL A 52 -8.99 -9.80 -6.24
C VAL A 52 -10.39 -10.33 -5.99
N THR A 53 -10.46 -11.59 -5.58
CA THR A 53 -11.73 -12.22 -5.24
C THR A 53 -11.68 -12.67 -3.78
N VAL A 54 -12.78 -12.48 -3.05
CA VAL A 54 -12.90 -13.00 -1.68
C VAL A 54 -13.03 -14.52 -1.73
N GLU A 55 -12.11 -15.22 -1.09
CA GLU A 55 -12.10 -16.69 -0.96
C GLU A 55 -12.17 -17.05 0.53
N ASP A 56 -13.10 -17.92 0.94
CA ASP A 56 -13.25 -18.36 2.33
C ASP A 56 -13.33 -17.20 3.36
N GLY A 57 -13.97 -16.08 2.99
CA GLY A 57 -14.11 -14.91 3.85
C GLY A 57 -12.81 -14.11 4.07
N LYS A 58 -11.80 -14.31 3.23
CA LYS A 58 -10.51 -13.61 3.29
C LYS A 58 -10.02 -13.25 1.89
N VAL A 59 -9.07 -12.33 1.83
CA VAL A 59 -8.30 -12.01 0.61
C VAL A 59 -6.83 -12.22 0.95
N CYS A 60 -6.16 -13.09 0.19
CA CYS A 60 -4.75 -13.40 0.42
C CYS A 60 -3.87 -12.72 -0.64
N LEU A 61 -2.84 -12.02 -0.17
CA LEU A 61 -1.97 -11.17 -0.98
C LEU A 61 -0.51 -11.52 -0.70
N ASN A 62 0.34 -11.43 -1.71
CA ASN A 62 1.79 -11.42 -1.53
C ASN A 62 2.28 -9.97 -1.49
N LEU A 63 2.76 -9.54 -0.32
CA LEU A 63 3.21 -8.17 -0.10
C LEU A 63 4.70 -8.03 -0.41
N PRO A 64 5.10 -6.90 -1.04
CA PRO A 64 6.49 -6.62 -1.35
C PRO A 64 7.30 -6.25 -0.10
N LEU A 65 8.54 -5.81 -0.30
CA LEU A 65 9.47 -5.40 0.76
C LEU A 65 9.79 -6.52 1.78
N GLY A 66 9.70 -7.78 1.35
CA GLY A 66 10.01 -8.94 2.20
C GLY A 66 8.94 -9.26 3.26
N ILE A 67 7.76 -8.63 3.21
CA ILE A 67 6.65 -8.90 4.13
C ILE A 67 6.03 -10.27 3.84
N GLY A 68 5.93 -10.63 2.55
CA GLY A 68 5.49 -11.93 2.09
C GLY A 68 3.97 -12.11 2.12
N LYS A 69 3.53 -13.35 2.31
CA LYS A 69 2.14 -13.77 2.13
C LYS A 69 1.29 -13.45 3.37
N VAL A 70 0.24 -12.67 3.18
CA VAL A 70 -0.73 -12.33 4.23
C VAL A 70 -2.16 -12.56 3.77
N CYS A 71 -3.07 -12.82 4.71
CA CYS A 71 -4.49 -12.92 4.43
C CYS A 71 -5.27 -11.91 5.29
N LEU A 72 -6.05 -11.08 4.63
CA LEU A 72 -6.89 -10.05 5.23
C LEU A 72 -8.30 -10.62 5.42
N PRO A 73 -8.83 -10.67 6.66
CA PRO A 73 -10.19 -11.15 6.90
C PRO A 73 -11.20 -10.13 6.36
N ILE A 74 -12.15 -10.60 5.55
CA ILE A 74 -13.22 -9.78 5.00
C ILE A 74 -14.47 -9.94 5.88
N PRO A 75 -15.19 -8.85 6.20
CA PRO A 75 -16.42 -8.94 6.97
C PRO A 75 -17.44 -9.90 6.34
N ALA A 76 -18.09 -10.74 7.17
CA ALA A 76 -18.99 -11.82 6.73
C ALA A 76 -20.20 -11.37 5.87
N LYS A 77 -20.48 -10.05 5.82
CA LYS A 77 -21.48 -9.47 4.91
C LYS A 77 -21.11 -9.61 3.42
N PHE A 78 -19.86 -9.91 3.10
CA PHE A 78 -19.38 -10.14 1.74
C PHE A 78 -19.09 -11.63 1.52
N PRO A 79 -19.91 -12.34 0.72
CA PRO A 79 -19.73 -13.76 0.49
C PRO A 79 -18.49 -14.06 -0.38
N ALA A 80 -18.04 -15.32 -0.36
CA ALA A 80 -17.02 -15.79 -1.29
C ALA A 80 -17.44 -15.59 -2.75
N GLY A 81 -16.49 -15.28 -3.63
CA GLY A 81 -16.75 -14.89 -5.01
C GLY A 81 -17.03 -13.39 -5.21
N THR A 82 -17.11 -12.60 -4.13
CA THR A 82 -17.21 -11.14 -4.24
C THR A 82 -15.96 -10.58 -4.88
N VAL A 83 -16.14 -9.81 -5.96
CA VAL A 83 -15.05 -9.06 -6.59
C VAL A 83 -14.69 -7.88 -5.71
N ALA A 84 -13.42 -7.81 -5.34
CA ALA A 84 -12.84 -6.72 -4.58
C ALA A 84 -11.62 -6.14 -5.31
N GLN A 85 -11.14 -5.03 -4.81
CA GLN A 85 -9.92 -4.37 -5.25
C GLN A 85 -8.98 -4.29 -4.05
N ALA A 86 -7.78 -4.84 -4.17
CA ALA A 86 -6.74 -4.68 -3.17
C ALA A 86 -5.78 -3.58 -3.63
N CYS A 87 -5.71 -2.48 -2.89
CA CYS A 87 -4.78 -1.39 -3.13
C CYS A 87 -3.59 -1.46 -2.18
N LEU A 88 -2.40 -1.35 -2.74
CA LEU A 88 -1.15 -1.25 -2.01
C LEU A 88 -0.72 0.22 -1.93
N SER A 89 -0.36 0.67 -0.75
CA SER A 89 0.33 1.93 -0.52
C SER A 89 1.68 1.67 0.14
N ILE A 90 2.73 2.28 -0.35
CA ILE A 90 4.07 2.17 0.23
C ILE A 90 4.26 3.31 1.22
N CYS A 91 4.62 2.95 2.45
CA CYS A 91 4.91 3.90 3.50
C CYS A 91 6.41 4.16 3.52
N THR A 92 6.77 5.42 3.37
CA THR A 92 8.16 5.88 3.42
C THR A 92 8.33 6.84 4.58
N THR A 93 9.48 6.76 5.23
CA THR A 93 9.92 7.72 6.25
C THR A 93 11.22 8.35 5.76
N TRP A 94 11.22 9.66 5.51
CA TRP A 94 12.36 10.38 4.91
C TRP A 94 12.84 9.78 3.56
N GLY A 95 11.90 9.31 2.74
CA GLY A 95 12.20 8.68 1.44
C GLY A 95 12.65 7.24 1.50
N ILE A 96 12.81 6.64 2.69
CA ILE A 96 13.15 5.23 2.85
C ILE A 96 11.85 4.43 3.05
N PRO A 97 11.56 3.39 2.25
CA PRO A 97 10.39 2.53 2.46
C PRO A 97 10.50 1.80 3.80
N THR A 98 9.53 2.07 4.69
CA THR A 98 9.49 1.52 6.05
C THR A 98 8.33 0.56 6.29
N GLY A 99 7.39 0.48 5.35
CA GLY A 99 6.24 -0.42 5.44
C GLY A 99 5.33 -0.32 4.23
N VAL A 100 4.23 -1.07 4.29
CA VAL A 100 3.14 -0.98 3.32
C VAL A 100 1.79 -0.94 4.03
N ARG A 101 0.84 -0.21 3.48
CA ARG A 101 -0.56 -0.25 3.85
C ARG A 101 -1.34 -0.91 2.74
N VAL A 102 -2.20 -1.84 3.10
CA VAL A 102 -3.06 -2.56 2.17
C VAL A 102 -4.50 -2.23 2.49
N SER A 103 -5.25 -1.83 1.47
CA SER A 103 -6.67 -1.54 1.54
C SER A 103 -7.40 -2.54 0.66
N VAL A 104 -8.46 -3.18 1.18
CA VAL A 104 -9.39 -3.94 0.35
C VAL A 104 -10.66 -3.14 0.21
N GLU A 105 -11.10 -2.96 -1.03
CA GLU A 105 -12.25 -2.15 -1.41
C GLU A 105 -13.26 -3.00 -2.17
N ILE A 106 -14.53 -2.82 -1.87
CA ILE A 106 -15.63 -3.48 -2.56
C ILE A 106 -16.57 -2.39 -3.05
N ALA A 107 -16.82 -2.35 -4.36
CA ALA A 107 -17.58 -1.28 -5.01
C ALA A 107 -17.08 0.15 -4.67
N GLY A 108 -15.76 0.33 -4.56
CA GLY A 108 -15.12 1.63 -4.27
C GLY A 108 -15.17 2.05 -2.79
N ILE A 109 -15.64 1.18 -1.89
CA ILE A 109 -15.65 1.43 -0.44
C ILE A 109 -14.58 0.57 0.21
N THR A 110 -13.64 1.18 0.94
CA THR A 110 -12.66 0.44 1.73
C THR A 110 -13.34 -0.33 2.87
N VAL A 111 -13.24 -1.65 2.83
CA VAL A 111 -13.84 -2.57 3.81
C VAL A 111 -12.83 -3.07 4.83
N VAL A 112 -11.54 -3.10 4.45
CA VAL A 112 -10.42 -3.48 5.31
C VAL A 112 -9.26 -2.57 4.97
N SER A 113 -8.55 -2.06 5.98
CA SER A 113 -7.26 -1.39 5.80
C SER A 113 -6.32 -1.87 6.88
N GLN A 114 -5.18 -2.44 6.49
CA GLN A 114 -4.18 -2.95 7.41
C GLN A 114 -2.79 -2.47 6.99
N SER A 115 -1.99 -2.06 7.97
CA SER A 115 -0.61 -1.64 7.73
C SER A 115 0.37 -2.69 8.25
N PHE A 116 1.46 -2.87 7.53
CA PHE A 116 2.53 -3.80 7.82
C PHE A 116 3.85 -3.03 7.82
N GLY A 117 4.59 -3.06 8.94
CA GLY A 117 5.77 -2.21 9.13
C GLY A 117 5.42 -0.83 9.70
N LYS A 118 6.28 0.17 9.46
CA LYS A 118 6.05 1.54 9.92
C LYS A 118 5.31 2.34 8.84
N CYS A 119 4.03 2.53 9.15
CA CYS A 119 3.03 3.41 8.57
C CYS A 119 2.25 4.02 9.76
#